data_AF-A0A952EKG9-F1
#
_entry.id   AF-A0A952EKG9-F1
#
_cell.length_a   1.000
_cell.length_b   1.000
_cell.length_c   1.000
_cell.angle_alpha   90.00
_cell.angle_beta   90.00
_cell.angle_gamma   90.00
#
_symmetry.space_group_name_H-M   'P 1'
#
loop_
_entity.id
_entity.type
_entity.pdbx_description
1 polymer ?
#
loop_
_entity_poly.entity_id
_entity_poly.type
_entity_poly.pdbx_seq_one_letter_code
_entity_poly.pdbx_strand_id
1 'polypeptide(L)'
;MYFKLLSLELKNFLRNPQFGVNITMKILMAFTYFWIGASFFGMAFGLYFFVKEEMEVDPIRVFCKYFLYYAALDLIIRYFIQQMPTQNIKPLLTQNLSKRKLVNYTILKIFFHFFNWGYLLFMIPFCALLIFHGGYSVAGVLMFLAGIMFTFYFNNFLNILLNKKNAVLFTVAAVFVALAALEYYGYIHLSQYSERIFYAFYDLPGAFLIPGFAALGLAYQAHRNILRNFYLDKGLELDRVEGKTENIELLNRFGVTGTFLNNDIRLLKRSKAAKSAFLVSIGFLFYGLLFFNSMYQSDFMKLFAAIFVTGGFMMMFGQRVPAWDSSYYPLMMTQKVPYKEFLMAKWSLIVFSICIAMLFATAYIYFGWDTYLTVLGAGMYNLGVNSYLTLLAGAYNKQPIDLNSRAKSFGGGKNNFNMKVMLIAIPQMILPMAVFALVKPFFGITAAVAALGALGLIGFLLRSRIFNLIVKAYQTEKYSTLEAFKKEN
;
A
#
# COMPACT_ATOMS: atom_id res chain seq x y z
N MET A 1 31.24 -7.82 14.66
CA MET A 1 30.98 -7.18 13.34
C MET A 1 29.49 -7.09 13.01
N TYR A 2 28.72 -8.18 12.95
CA TYR A 2 27.27 -8.12 12.66
C TYR A 2 26.50 -7.23 13.65
N PHE A 3 26.83 -7.28 14.95
CA PHE A 3 26.31 -6.34 15.96
C PHE A 3 26.60 -4.86 15.64
N LYS A 4 27.74 -4.55 15.02
CA LYS A 4 28.08 -3.18 14.59
C LYS A 4 27.25 -2.74 13.38
N LEU A 5 26.92 -3.67 12.48
CA LEU A 5 26.01 -3.40 11.36
C LEU A 5 24.56 -3.20 11.85
N LEU A 6 24.10 -4.03 12.79
CA LEU A 6 22.81 -3.85 13.45
C LEU A 6 22.73 -2.54 14.25
N SER A 7 23.82 -2.13 14.92
CA SER A 7 23.83 -0.86 15.64
C SER A 7 23.83 0.35 14.71
N LEU A 8 24.45 0.27 13.53
CA LEU A 8 24.32 1.30 12.48
C LEU A 8 22.88 1.41 11.98
N GLU A 9 22.18 0.30 11.88
CA GLU A 9 20.77 0.27 11.49
C GLU A 9 19.86 0.89 12.56
N LEU A 10 20.09 0.55 13.84
CA LEU A 10 19.40 1.21 14.96
C LEU A 10 19.68 2.72 14.97
N LYS A 11 20.94 3.13 14.73
CA LYS A 11 21.30 4.55 14.63
C LYS A 11 20.64 5.23 13.43
N ASN A 12 20.55 4.56 12.28
CA ASN A 12 19.83 5.08 11.10
C ASN A 12 18.33 5.24 11.39
N PHE A 13 17.72 4.28 12.10
CA PHE A 13 16.34 4.36 12.54
C PHE A 13 16.12 5.54 13.49
N LEU A 14 16.96 5.67 14.53
CA LEU A 14 16.85 6.76 15.52
C LEU A 14 17.18 8.14 14.96
N ARG A 15 18.11 8.23 14.01
CA ARG A 15 18.50 9.48 13.33
C ARG A 15 17.63 9.83 12.13
N ASN A 16 16.64 9.00 11.81
CA ASN A 16 15.69 9.31 10.74
C ASN A 16 15.01 10.65 11.07
N PRO A 17 15.00 11.64 10.15
CA PRO A 17 14.38 12.95 10.35
C PRO A 17 12.96 12.89 10.96
N GLN A 18 12.24 11.79 10.77
CA GLN A 18 10.95 11.49 11.39
C GLN A 18 10.95 11.51 12.93
N PHE A 19 12.02 11.00 13.57
CA PHE A 19 12.18 10.99 15.03
C PHE A 19 12.69 12.32 15.58
N GLY A 20 13.22 13.18 14.70
CA GLY A 20 13.57 14.56 15.00
C GLY A 20 12.40 15.54 14.95
N VAL A 21 11.17 15.07 14.63
CA VAL A 21 9.98 15.92 14.60
C VAL A 21 9.35 16.07 15.99
N ASN A 22 8.63 17.18 16.19
CA ASN A 22 7.87 17.61 17.38
C ASN A 22 7.27 16.45 18.19
N ILE A 23 7.24 16.60 19.53
CA ILE A 23 6.71 15.63 20.50
C ILE A 23 5.37 15.00 20.10
N THR A 24 4.46 15.78 19.51
CA THR A 24 3.18 15.33 18.96
C THR A 24 3.31 14.14 17.99
N MET A 25 4.35 14.13 17.16
CA MET A 25 4.62 13.05 16.20
C MET A 25 4.98 11.74 16.88
N LYS A 26 5.76 11.80 17.96
CA LYS A 26 6.16 10.62 18.73
C LYS A 26 4.96 10.01 19.44
N ILE A 27 4.10 10.85 20.01
CA ILE A 27 2.85 10.43 20.65
C ILE A 27 1.94 9.73 19.64
N LEU A 28 1.72 10.31 18.44
CA LEU A 28 0.83 9.69 17.46
C LEU A 28 1.41 8.40 16.86
N MET A 29 2.73 8.32 16.64
CA MET A 29 3.36 7.06 16.21
C MET A 29 3.19 5.97 17.27
N ALA A 30 3.43 6.29 18.55
CA ALA A 30 3.22 5.37 19.64
C ALA A 30 1.76 4.90 19.72
N PHE A 31 0.80 5.84 19.60
CA PHE A 31 -0.62 5.52 19.53
C PHE A 31 -0.95 4.60 18.34
N THR A 32 -0.39 4.87 17.16
CA THR A 32 -0.62 4.05 15.95
C THR A 32 -0.08 2.63 16.13
N TYR A 33 1.14 2.49 16.65
CA TYR A 33 1.72 1.17 16.91
C TYR A 33 0.95 0.41 17.99
N PHE A 34 0.52 1.10 19.05
CA PHE A 34 -0.33 0.53 20.08
C PHE A 34 -1.68 0.09 19.51
N TRP A 35 -2.33 0.93 18.71
CA TRP A 35 -3.62 0.61 18.08
C TRP A 35 -3.53 -0.60 17.14
N ILE A 36 -2.47 -0.67 16.32
CA ILE A 36 -2.21 -1.86 15.48
C ILE A 36 -2.02 -3.10 16.36
N GLY A 37 -1.17 -3.03 17.38
CA GLY A 37 -0.93 -4.14 18.31
C GLY A 37 -2.20 -4.60 19.03
N ALA A 38 -2.96 -3.65 19.57
CA ALA A 38 -4.24 -3.91 20.24
C ALA A 38 -5.28 -4.51 19.29
N SER A 39 -5.29 -4.11 18.01
CA SER A 39 -6.19 -4.69 17.01
C SER A 39 -5.85 -6.14 16.70
N PHE A 40 -4.56 -6.48 16.53
CA PHE A 40 -4.13 -7.89 16.36
C PHE A 40 -4.44 -8.74 17.59
N PHE A 41 -4.21 -8.18 18.77
CA PHE A 41 -4.57 -8.83 20.03
C PHE A 41 -6.08 -9.05 20.13
N GLY A 42 -6.89 -8.03 19.87
CA GLY A 42 -8.36 -8.11 19.88
C GLY A 42 -8.91 -9.10 18.84
N MET A 43 -8.31 -9.18 17.65
CA MET A 43 -8.67 -10.18 16.64
C MET A 43 -8.42 -11.61 17.13
N ALA A 44 -7.36 -11.86 17.89
CA ALA A 44 -7.09 -13.19 18.45
C ALA A 44 -8.15 -13.63 19.45
N PHE A 45 -8.57 -12.70 20.33
CA PHE A 45 -9.69 -12.92 21.25
C PHE A 45 -10.99 -13.11 20.50
N GLY A 46 -11.30 -12.23 19.56
CA GLY A 46 -12.49 -12.28 18.74
C GLY A 46 -12.62 -13.62 18.02
N LEU A 47 -11.57 -14.08 17.33
CA LEU A 47 -11.59 -15.38 16.64
C LEU A 47 -11.81 -16.53 17.62
N TYR A 48 -11.09 -16.56 18.75
CA TYR A 48 -11.22 -17.65 19.72
C TYR A 48 -12.63 -17.72 20.34
N PHE A 49 -13.12 -16.62 20.88
CA PHE A 49 -14.42 -16.59 21.57
C PHE A 49 -15.59 -16.72 20.61
N PHE A 50 -15.57 -16.03 19.46
CA PHE A 50 -16.63 -16.16 18.46
C PHE A 50 -16.77 -17.61 17.97
N VAL A 51 -15.65 -18.29 17.69
CA VAL A 51 -15.70 -19.68 17.21
C VAL A 51 -16.14 -20.65 18.32
N LYS A 52 -15.71 -20.41 19.57
CA LYS A 52 -16.04 -21.29 20.69
C LYS A 52 -17.48 -21.11 21.19
N GLU A 53 -17.97 -19.88 21.26
CA GLU A 53 -19.26 -19.54 21.89
C GLU A 53 -20.41 -19.49 20.86
N GLU A 54 -20.18 -18.96 19.66
CA GLU A 54 -21.25 -18.80 18.66
C GLU A 54 -21.33 -19.99 17.69
N MET A 55 -20.17 -20.53 17.30
CA MET A 55 -20.10 -21.62 16.32
C MET A 55 -19.96 -23.01 16.94
N GLU A 56 -19.64 -23.10 18.24
CA GLU A 56 -19.38 -24.34 18.98
C GLU A 56 -18.38 -25.30 18.28
N VAL A 57 -17.41 -24.74 17.54
CA VAL A 57 -16.40 -25.51 16.79
C VAL A 57 -15.00 -25.31 17.37
N ASP A 58 -14.09 -26.24 17.12
CA ASP A 58 -12.67 -26.15 17.50
C ASP A 58 -11.99 -24.90 16.86
N PRO A 59 -11.50 -23.94 17.67
CA PRO A 59 -10.88 -22.72 17.17
C PRO A 59 -9.59 -22.94 16.36
N ILE A 60 -8.79 -23.99 16.66
CA ILE A 60 -7.59 -24.31 15.89
C ILE A 60 -7.99 -24.76 14.49
N ARG A 61 -9.03 -25.59 14.37
CA ARG A 61 -9.51 -26.09 13.07
C ARG A 61 -10.00 -24.96 12.18
N VAL A 62 -10.80 -24.03 12.73
CA VAL A 62 -11.27 -22.87 11.97
C VAL A 62 -10.11 -21.99 11.51
N PHE A 63 -9.11 -21.75 12.36
CA PHE A 63 -7.90 -21.06 11.94
C PHE A 63 -7.20 -21.80 10.78
N CYS A 64 -6.98 -23.10 10.92
CA CYS A 64 -6.30 -23.94 9.92
C CYS A 64 -7.05 -23.96 8.58
N LYS A 65 -8.39 -23.97 8.62
CA LYS A 65 -9.25 -23.95 7.44
C LYS A 65 -9.03 -22.73 6.55
N TYR A 66 -8.77 -21.56 7.13
CA TYR A 66 -8.57 -20.32 6.38
C TYR A 66 -7.09 -19.91 6.23
N PHE A 67 -6.16 -20.58 6.90
CA PHE A 67 -4.76 -20.17 6.93
C PHE A 67 -4.07 -20.22 5.56
N LEU A 68 -4.42 -21.16 4.66
CA LEU A 68 -3.84 -21.19 3.31
C LEU A 68 -4.13 -19.91 2.52
N TYR A 69 -5.37 -19.42 2.60
CA TYR A 69 -5.78 -18.18 1.96
C TYR A 69 -5.01 -17.00 2.52
N TYR A 70 -4.88 -16.96 3.85
CA TYR A 70 -4.09 -15.95 4.52
C TYR A 70 -2.62 -16.00 4.09
N ALA A 71 -2.00 -17.19 4.01
CA ALA A 71 -0.62 -17.36 3.59
C ALA A 71 -0.39 -16.94 2.12
N ALA A 72 -1.35 -17.21 1.23
CA ALA A 72 -1.29 -16.76 -0.16
C ALA A 72 -1.40 -15.23 -0.25
N LEU A 73 -2.34 -14.64 0.49
CA LEU A 73 -2.52 -13.19 0.57
C LEU A 73 -1.29 -12.51 1.17
N ASP A 74 -0.69 -13.08 2.22
CA ASP A 74 0.55 -12.63 2.83
C ASP A 74 1.70 -12.60 1.81
N LEU A 75 1.84 -13.62 0.96
CA LEU A 75 2.85 -13.63 -0.13
C LEU A 75 2.62 -12.47 -1.13
N ILE A 76 1.37 -12.24 -1.54
CA ILE A 76 1.00 -11.14 -2.45
C ILE A 76 1.33 -9.79 -1.80
N ILE A 77 0.90 -9.58 -0.55
CA ILE A 77 1.17 -8.34 0.19
C ILE A 77 2.67 -8.12 0.36
N ARG A 78 3.42 -9.14 0.78
CA ARG A 78 4.89 -9.06 0.89
C ARG A 78 5.53 -8.73 -0.45
N TYR A 79 5.00 -9.26 -1.54
CA TYR A 79 5.50 -8.91 -2.86
C TYR A 79 5.29 -7.43 -3.20
N PHE A 80 4.22 -6.79 -2.75
CA PHE A 80 3.97 -5.38 -3.06
C PHE A 80 4.44 -4.38 -2.00
N ILE A 81 4.67 -4.81 -0.77
CA ILE A 81 4.99 -3.92 0.36
C ILE A 81 6.39 -4.16 0.91
N GLN A 82 6.84 -5.41 1.01
CA GLN A 82 8.10 -5.73 1.70
C GLN A 82 9.33 -5.28 0.89
N GLN A 83 10.03 -4.27 1.41
CA GLN A 83 11.30 -3.80 0.83
C GLN A 83 12.38 -4.88 0.89
N MET A 84 13.17 -4.97 -0.17
CA MET A 84 14.23 -5.97 -0.28
C MET A 84 15.51 -5.44 0.38
N PRO A 85 16.10 -6.16 1.35
CA PRO A 85 17.22 -5.64 2.12
C PRO A 85 18.49 -5.38 1.28
N THR A 86 18.58 -5.94 0.07
CA THR A 86 19.63 -5.63 -0.91
C THR A 86 19.72 -4.14 -1.28
N GLN A 87 18.59 -3.40 -1.22
CA GLN A 87 18.58 -1.95 -1.51
C GLN A 87 19.28 -1.14 -0.40
N ASN A 88 19.19 -1.61 0.85
CA ASN A 88 19.78 -0.96 2.01
C ASN A 88 21.29 -1.18 2.15
N ILE A 89 21.87 -2.04 1.30
CA ILE A 89 23.29 -2.43 1.37
C ILE A 89 24.15 -1.61 0.41
N LYS A 90 23.55 -0.85 -0.51
CA LYS A 90 24.27 0.05 -1.43
C LYS A 90 25.34 0.92 -0.73
N PRO A 91 25.05 1.58 0.42
CA PRO A 91 26.06 2.41 1.12
C PRO A 91 27.22 1.60 1.71
N LEU A 92 27.04 0.29 1.92
CA LEU A 92 28.07 -0.61 2.46
C LEU A 92 28.95 -1.20 1.37
N LEU A 93 28.61 -1.03 0.08
CA LEU A 93 29.39 -1.55 -1.05
C LEU A 93 30.74 -0.83 -1.22
N THR A 94 30.85 0.42 -0.78
CA THR A 94 32.09 1.21 -0.80
C THR A 94 32.99 0.94 0.41
N GLN A 95 32.48 0.20 1.40
CA GLN A 95 33.22 -0.16 2.60
C GLN A 95 34.02 -1.45 2.37
N ASN A 96 35.14 -1.62 3.08
CA ASN A 96 36.00 -2.80 2.96
C ASN A 96 35.37 -4.04 3.66
N LEU A 97 34.23 -4.51 3.14
CA LEU A 97 33.47 -5.64 3.64
C LEU A 97 33.34 -6.70 2.56
N SER A 98 33.64 -7.96 2.88
CA SER A 98 33.52 -9.04 1.89
C SER A 98 32.06 -9.30 1.52
N LYS A 99 31.83 -9.66 0.24
CA LYS A 99 30.49 -9.93 -0.30
C LYS A 99 29.71 -10.94 0.54
N ARG A 100 30.35 -12.04 0.94
CA ARG A 100 29.74 -13.08 1.79
C ARG A 100 29.23 -12.52 3.12
N LYS A 101 29.96 -11.60 3.76
CA LYS A 101 29.53 -10.96 5.02
C LYS A 101 28.31 -10.07 4.80
N LEU A 102 28.27 -9.31 3.69
CA LEU A 102 27.12 -8.48 3.34
C LEU A 102 25.88 -9.32 3.02
N VAL A 103 26.03 -10.43 2.28
CA VAL A 103 24.92 -11.37 2.00
C VAL A 103 24.40 -12.01 3.28
N ASN A 104 25.28 -12.48 4.17
CA ASN A 104 24.86 -13.03 5.46
C ASN A 104 24.13 -11.99 6.32
N TYR A 105 24.61 -10.75 6.33
CA TYR A 105 23.93 -9.64 7.00
C TYR A 105 22.55 -9.36 6.36
N THR A 106 22.43 -9.46 5.04
CA THR A 106 21.15 -9.34 4.31
C THR A 106 20.15 -10.38 4.82
N ILE A 107 20.56 -11.65 4.89
CA ILE A 107 19.74 -12.76 5.36
C ILE A 107 19.36 -12.58 6.84
N LEU A 108 20.32 -12.19 7.68
CA LEU A 108 20.05 -11.90 9.09
C LEU A 108 18.97 -10.81 9.24
N LYS A 109 19.08 -9.73 8.47
CA LYS A 109 18.10 -8.63 8.47
C LYS A 109 16.71 -9.07 8.03
N ILE A 110 16.64 -10.05 7.14
CA ILE A 110 15.37 -10.63 6.72
C ILE A 110 14.67 -11.29 7.91
N PHE A 111 15.37 -12.07 8.74
CA PHE A 111 14.78 -12.72 9.91
C PHE A 111 14.12 -11.73 10.88
N PHE A 112 14.73 -10.56 11.11
CA PHE A 112 14.22 -9.54 12.03
C PHE A 112 13.21 -8.55 11.40
N HIS A 113 12.85 -8.72 10.13
CA HIS A 113 11.91 -7.84 9.45
C HIS A 113 10.50 -7.94 10.06
N PHE A 114 9.78 -6.82 10.21
CA PHE A 114 8.44 -6.76 10.82
C PHE A 114 7.48 -7.82 10.29
N PHE A 115 7.43 -8.03 8.98
CA PHE A 115 6.54 -9.03 8.39
C PHE A 115 6.82 -10.47 8.90
N ASN A 116 8.02 -10.81 9.35
CA ASN A 116 8.37 -12.16 9.84
C ASN A 116 8.11 -12.39 11.32
N TRP A 117 7.75 -11.35 12.09
CA TRP A 117 7.40 -11.50 13.50
C TRP A 117 6.08 -10.81 13.85
N GLY A 118 5.56 -9.91 13.01
CA GLY A 118 4.35 -9.13 13.28
C GLY A 118 3.10 -9.98 13.47
N TYR A 119 3.00 -11.14 12.81
CA TYR A 119 1.90 -12.08 13.02
C TYR A 119 1.89 -12.66 14.45
N LEU A 120 3.03 -12.63 15.18
CA LEU A 120 3.09 -13.07 16.57
C LEU A 120 2.25 -12.21 17.50
N LEU A 121 1.97 -10.95 17.13
CA LEU A 121 1.03 -10.09 17.87
C LEU A 121 -0.38 -10.69 17.94
N PHE A 122 -0.76 -11.49 16.94
CA PHE A 122 -2.00 -12.28 16.93
C PHE A 122 -1.77 -13.69 17.48
N MET A 123 -0.71 -14.39 17.04
CA MET A 123 -0.53 -15.80 17.38
C MET A 123 -0.23 -16.03 18.86
N ILE A 124 0.54 -15.16 19.52
CA ILE A 124 0.85 -15.31 20.95
C ILE A 124 -0.43 -15.27 21.81
N PRO A 125 -1.30 -14.25 21.73
CA PRO A 125 -2.54 -14.26 22.50
C PRO A 125 -3.48 -15.39 22.09
N PHE A 126 -3.55 -15.74 20.81
CA PHE A 126 -4.37 -16.88 20.35
C PHE A 126 -3.89 -18.21 20.97
N CYS A 127 -2.59 -18.49 20.92
CA CYS A 127 -1.99 -19.67 21.56
C CYS A 127 -2.19 -19.67 23.08
N ALA A 128 -2.10 -18.52 23.75
CA ALA A 128 -2.38 -18.40 25.17
C ALA A 128 -3.84 -18.77 25.50
N LEU A 129 -4.81 -18.28 24.71
CA LEU A 129 -6.23 -18.64 24.88
C LEU A 129 -6.48 -20.14 24.66
N LEU A 130 -5.83 -20.74 23.65
CA LEU A 130 -5.90 -22.19 23.43
C LEU A 130 -5.40 -22.97 24.65
N ILE A 131 -4.25 -22.61 25.21
CA ILE A 131 -3.67 -23.32 26.36
C ILE A 131 -4.50 -23.09 27.63
N PHE A 132 -4.70 -21.83 28.02
CA PHE A 132 -5.25 -21.50 29.33
C PHE A 132 -6.78 -21.60 29.41
N HIS A 133 -7.48 -21.36 28.30
CA HIS A 133 -8.95 -21.35 28.27
C HIS A 133 -9.53 -22.51 27.44
N GLY A 134 -8.78 -23.00 26.45
CA GLY A 134 -9.20 -24.10 25.58
C GLY A 134 -8.79 -25.48 26.08
N GLY A 135 -7.89 -25.59 27.07
CA GLY A 135 -7.38 -26.86 27.57
C GLY A 135 -6.49 -27.63 26.59
N TYR A 136 -5.96 -26.95 25.56
CA TYR A 136 -5.12 -27.60 24.54
C TYR A 136 -3.74 -27.96 25.12
N SER A 137 -3.17 -29.07 24.63
CA SER A 137 -1.81 -29.48 25.02
C SER A 137 -0.77 -28.40 24.71
N VAL A 138 0.06 -28.05 25.70
CA VAL A 138 1.10 -27.02 25.55
C VAL A 138 2.08 -27.39 24.43
N ALA A 139 2.49 -28.66 24.38
CA ALA A 139 3.38 -29.16 23.34
C ALA A 139 2.76 -29.05 21.93
N GLY A 140 1.49 -29.44 21.78
CA GLY A 140 0.75 -29.32 20.50
C GLY A 140 0.67 -27.87 20.04
N VAL A 141 0.32 -26.95 20.94
CA VAL A 141 0.21 -25.52 20.59
C VAL A 141 1.57 -24.91 20.22
N LEU A 142 2.67 -25.32 20.88
CA LEU A 142 4.02 -24.86 20.52
C LEU A 142 4.49 -25.42 19.17
N MET A 143 4.20 -26.69 18.87
CA MET A 143 4.48 -27.28 17.55
C MET A 143 3.69 -26.56 16.45
N PHE A 144 2.40 -26.30 16.71
CA PHE A 144 1.54 -25.53 15.83
C PHE A 144 2.10 -24.12 15.58
N LEU A 145 2.43 -23.38 16.64
CA LEU A 145 3.04 -22.05 16.53
C LEU A 145 4.30 -22.09 15.67
N ALA A 146 5.21 -23.04 15.92
CA ALA A 146 6.44 -23.21 15.15
C ALA A 146 6.18 -23.51 13.66
N GLY A 147 5.23 -24.39 13.35
CA GLY A 147 4.86 -24.72 11.96
C GLY A 147 4.32 -23.52 11.20
N ILE A 148 3.47 -22.72 11.85
CA ILE A 148 2.97 -21.44 11.32
C ILE A 148 4.14 -20.46 11.11
N MET A 149 5.05 -20.32 12.08
CA MET A 149 6.23 -19.47 11.94
C MET A 149 7.09 -19.85 10.72
N PHE A 150 7.35 -21.15 10.53
CA PHE A 150 8.12 -21.63 9.39
C PHE A 150 7.43 -21.39 8.06
N THR A 151 6.10 -21.45 8.01
CA THR A 151 5.32 -21.13 6.81
C THR A 151 5.50 -19.64 6.42
N PHE A 152 5.52 -18.73 7.39
CA PHE A 152 5.82 -17.32 7.13
C PHE A 152 7.26 -17.11 6.63
N TYR A 153 8.23 -17.80 7.20
CA TYR A 153 9.62 -17.74 6.71
C TYR A 153 9.75 -18.30 5.29
N PHE A 154 9.06 -19.40 5.00
CA PHE A 154 8.95 -19.96 3.64
C PHE A 154 8.43 -18.90 2.66
N ASN A 155 7.30 -18.27 2.95
CA ASN A 155 6.72 -17.19 2.14
C ASN A 155 7.69 -16.04 1.91
N ASN A 156 8.41 -15.65 2.97
CA ASN A 156 9.36 -14.57 2.91
C ASN A 156 10.57 -14.89 2.00
N PHE A 157 11.15 -16.09 2.10
CA PHE A 157 12.25 -16.48 1.21
C PHE A 157 11.77 -16.72 -0.23
N LEU A 158 10.55 -17.21 -0.41
CA LEU A 158 9.91 -17.32 -1.71
C LEU A 158 9.74 -15.93 -2.36
N ASN A 159 9.25 -14.93 -1.60
CA ASN A 159 9.13 -13.55 -2.07
C ASN A 159 10.47 -12.98 -2.57
N ILE A 160 11.58 -13.30 -1.88
CA ILE A 160 12.91 -12.87 -2.29
C ILE A 160 13.31 -13.46 -3.65
N LEU A 161 12.98 -14.73 -3.89
CA LEU A 161 13.27 -15.43 -5.15
C LEU A 161 12.36 -14.98 -6.30
N LEU A 162 11.11 -14.63 -5.99
CA LEU A 162 10.13 -14.10 -6.96
C LEU A 162 10.39 -12.64 -7.34
N ASN A 163 11.19 -11.91 -6.57
CA ASN A 163 11.45 -10.49 -6.80
C ASN A 163 11.92 -10.22 -8.24
N LYS A 164 11.32 -9.20 -8.88
CA LYS A 164 11.46 -8.82 -10.29
C LYS A 164 10.78 -9.73 -11.33
N LYS A 165 10.16 -10.84 -10.92
CA LYS A 165 9.37 -11.76 -11.78
C LYS A 165 7.87 -11.52 -11.64
N ASN A 166 7.44 -10.29 -11.96
CA ASN A 166 6.03 -9.87 -11.81
C ASN A 166 5.03 -10.84 -12.48
N ALA A 167 5.37 -11.37 -13.66
CA ALA A 167 4.52 -12.31 -14.39
C ALA A 167 4.16 -13.55 -13.55
N VAL A 168 5.15 -14.16 -12.90
CA VAL A 168 4.95 -15.36 -12.07
C VAL A 168 4.02 -15.06 -10.90
N LEU A 169 4.18 -13.90 -10.25
CA LEU A 169 3.30 -13.51 -9.15
C LEU A 169 1.86 -13.27 -9.63
N PHE A 170 1.67 -12.55 -10.74
CA PHE A 170 0.32 -12.31 -11.26
C PHE A 170 -0.35 -13.61 -11.67
N THR A 171 0.39 -14.56 -12.25
CA THR A 171 -0.13 -15.91 -12.54
C THR A 171 -0.53 -16.64 -11.26
N VAL A 172 0.31 -16.64 -10.23
CA VAL A 172 -0.01 -17.28 -8.93
C VAL A 172 -1.24 -16.62 -8.29
N ALA A 173 -1.32 -15.29 -8.27
CA ALA A 173 -2.47 -14.57 -7.75
C ALA A 173 -3.75 -14.88 -8.53
N ALA A 174 -3.69 -14.91 -9.87
CA ALA A 174 -4.82 -15.27 -10.72
C ALA A 174 -5.29 -16.71 -10.46
N VAL A 175 -4.36 -17.66 -10.27
CA VAL A 175 -4.68 -19.05 -9.93
C VAL A 175 -5.37 -19.13 -8.56
N PHE A 176 -4.87 -18.44 -7.53
CA PHE A 176 -5.53 -18.43 -6.22
C PHE A 176 -6.93 -17.81 -6.26
N VAL A 177 -7.14 -16.75 -7.04
CA VAL A 177 -8.47 -16.15 -7.25
C VAL A 177 -9.39 -17.15 -7.97
N ALA A 178 -8.90 -17.85 -8.99
CA ALA A 178 -9.67 -18.87 -9.69
C ALA A 178 -10.03 -20.05 -8.76
N LEU A 179 -9.10 -20.51 -7.92
CA LEU A 179 -9.35 -21.57 -6.94
C LEU A 179 -10.37 -21.12 -5.88
N ALA A 180 -10.28 -19.89 -5.40
CA ALA A 180 -11.26 -19.33 -4.47
C ALA A 180 -12.66 -19.21 -5.11
N ALA A 181 -12.74 -18.83 -6.39
CA ALA A 181 -14.00 -18.81 -7.13
C ALA A 181 -14.57 -20.23 -7.31
N LEU A 182 -13.73 -21.20 -7.66
CA LEU A 182 -14.15 -22.61 -7.77
C LEU A 182 -14.64 -23.17 -6.43
N GLU A 183 -14.03 -22.78 -5.31
CA GLU A 183 -14.54 -23.13 -3.98
C GLU A 183 -15.89 -22.46 -3.70
N TYR A 184 -16.06 -21.19 -4.06
CA TYR A 184 -17.32 -20.49 -3.88
C TYR A 184 -18.48 -21.16 -4.65
N TYR A 185 -18.22 -21.67 -5.86
CA TYR A 185 -19.19 -22.42 -6.65
C TYR A 185 -19.30 -23.91 -6.28
N GLY A 186 -18.55 -24.38 -5.27
CA GLY A 186 -18.63 -25.74 -4.75
C GLY A 186 -17.92 -26.83 -5.56
N TYR A 187 -17.09 -26.46 -6.55
CA TYR A 187 -16.35 -27.43 -7.37
C TYR A 187 -15.12 -28.02 -6.67
N ILE A 188 -14.52 -27.27 -5.74
CA ILE A 188 -13.30 -27.67 -5.00
C ILE A 188 -13.47 -27.28 -3.52
N HIS A 189 -12.98 -28.11 -2.60
CA HIS A 189 -12.97 -27.81 -1.16
C HIS A 189 -11.54 -27.54 -0.67
N LEU A 190 -10.92 -26.46 -1.15
CA LEU A 190 -9.54 -26.09 -0.80
C LEU A 190 -9.40 -25.81 0.70
N SER A 191 -10.44 -25.26 1.33
CA SER A 191 -10.50 -25.02 2.78
C SER A 191 -10.33 -26.29 3.62
N GLN A 192 -10.86 -27.43 3.18
CA GLN A 192 -10.67 -28.72 3.88
C GLN A 192 -9.23 -29.22 3.78
N TYR A 193 -8.58 -29.03 2.63
CA TYR A 193 -7.15 -29.35 2.47
C TYR A 193 -6.28 -28.45 3.34
N SER A 194 -6.60 -27.14 3.39
CA SER A 194 -5.94 -26.20 4.29
C SER A 194 -6.04 -26.66 5.74
N GLU A 195 -7.25 -26.97 6.21
CA GLU A 195 -7.48 -27.47 7.56
C GLU A 195 -6.62 -28.69 7.87
N ARG A 196 -6.65 -29.71 7.00
CA ARG A 196 -5.89 -30.94 7.21
C ARG A 196 -4.37 -30.72 7.26
N ILE A 197 -3.84 -29.87 6.39
CA ILE A 197 -2.40 -29.58 6.33
C ILE A 197 -1.93 -28.85 7.59
N PHE A 198 -2.65 -27.80 8.00
CA PHE A 198 -2.19 -26.95 9.10
C PHE A 198 -2.57 -27.51 10.47
N TYR A 199 -3.67 -28.25 10.58
CA TYR A 199 -4.04 -28.95 11.81
C TYR A 199 -3.06 -30.09 12.12
N ALA A 200 -2.45 -30.70 11.09
CA ALA A 200 -1.39 -31.69 11.29
C ALA A 200 -0.20 -31.14 12.10
N PHE A 201 0.05 -29.83 12.10
CA PHE A 201 1.11 -29.24 12.94
C PHE A 201 0.81 -29.32 14.44
N TYR A 202 -0.47 -29.38 14.80
CA TYR A 202 -0.94 -29.57 16.17
C TYR A 202 -1.04 -31.07 16.51
N ASP A 203 -1.65 -31.85 15.61
CA ASP A 203 -2.05 -33.24 15.85
C ASP A 203 -0.89 -34.25 15.71
N LEU A 204 -0.02 -34.06 14.72
CA LEU A 204 1.08 -34.99 14.41
C LEU A 204 2.42 -34.43 14.89
N PRO A 205 3.09 -35.09 15.87
CA PRO A 205 4.42 -34.70 16.31
C PRO A 205 5.42 -34.64 15.15
N GLY A 206 6.10 -33.51 15.00
CA GLY A 206 7.13 -33.31 13.97
C GLY A 206 6.62 -32.85 12.60
N ALA A 207 5.30 -32.82 12.34
CA ALA A 207 4.77 -32.31 11.07
C ALA A 207 5.17 -30.85 10.81
N PHE A 208 5.30 -30.05 11.88
CA PHE A 208 5.78 -28.67 11.82
C PHE A 208 7.21 -28.53 11.27
N LEU A 209 8.02 -29.58 11.26
CA LEU A 209 9.38 -29.55 10.69
C LEU A 209 9.38 -29.49 9.16
N ILE A 210 8.33 -29.98 8.50
CA ILE A 210 8.20 -29.98 7.04
C ILE A 210 8.31 -28.55 6.46
N PRO A 211 7.48 -27.57 6.88
CA PRO A 211 7.66 -26.19 6.44
C PRO A 211 9.00 -25.60 6.91
N GLY A 212 9.56 -26.07 8.02
CA GLY A 212 10.88 -25.66 8.51
C GLY A 212 12.00 -26.02 7.54
N PHE A 213 12.07 -27.28 7.10
CA PHE A 213 13.05 -27.72 6.11
C PHE A 213 12.83 -27.05 4.75
N ALA A 214 11.58 -26.85 4.34
CA ALA A 214 11.27 -26.12 3.12
C ALA A 214 11.75 -24.66 3.18
N ALA A 215 11.53 -23.97 4.31
CA ALA A 215 12.00 -22.61 4.53
C ALA A 215 13.54 -22.53 4.52
N LEU A 216 14.23 -23.49 5.13
CA LEU A 216 15.70 -23.59 5.10
C LEU A 216 16.23 -23.81 3.68
N GLY A 217 15.60 -24.68 2.90
CA GLY A 217 15.95 -24.90 1.49
C GLY A 217 15.81 -23.63 0.65
N LEU A 218 14.70 -22.90 0.83
CA LEU A 218 14.52 -21.60 0.17
C LEU A 218 15.48 -20.53 0.69
N ALA A 219 15.82 -20.53 1.98
CA ALA A 219 16.80 -19.61 2.55
C ALA A 219 18.20 -19.84 1.94
N TYR A 220 18.60 -21.10 1.76
CA TYR A 220 19.83 -21.46 1.06
C TYR A 220 19.81 -21.00 -0.39
N GLN A 221 18.72 -21.25 -1.12
CA GLN A 221 18.58 -20.82 -2.50
C GLN A 221 18.57 -19.28 -2.63
N ALA A 222 17.91 -18.58 -1.70
CA ALA A 222 17.90 -17.13 -1.62
C ALA A 222 19.31 -16.58 -1.36
N HIS A 223 20.05 -17.17 -0.42
CA HIS A 223 21.44 -16.82 -0.15
C HIS A 223 22.32 -16.95 -1.40
N ARG A 224 22.25 -18.11 -2.07
CA ARG A 224 23.00 -18.37 -3.32
C ARG A 224 22.62 -17.39 -4.42
N ASN A 225 21.33 -17.09 -4.58
CA ASN A 225 20.83 -16.15 -5.59
C ASN A 225 21.30 -14.71 -5.31
N ILE A 226 21.24 -14.25 -4.05
CA ILE A 226 21.73 -12.92 -3.66
C ILE A 226 23.24 -12.85 -3.88
N LEU A 227 24.02 -13.87 -3.48
CA LEU A 227 25.47 -13.90 -3.64
C LEU A 227 25.89 -13.85 -5.11
N ARG A 228 25.22 -14.61 -5.98
CA ARG A 228 25.50 -14.62 -7.42
C ARG A 228 25.15 -13.29 -8.10
N ASN A 229 24.07 -12.65 -7.66
CA ASN A 229 23.58 -11.39 -8.23
C ASN A 229 24.08 -10.14 -7.47
N PHE A 230 25.06 -10.29 -6.57
CA PHE A 230 25.54 -9.21 -5.67
C PHE A 230 26.39 -8.14 -6.38
N TYR A 231 26.58 -8.22 -7.70
CA TYR A 231 27.44 -7.29 -8.45
C TYR A 231 26.66 -6.04 -8.88
N LEU A 232 27.33 -4.88 -8.71
CA LEU A 232 26.88 -3.53 -9.10
C LEU A 232 26.53 -3.42 -10.59
N ASP A 233 27.20 -4.21 -11.44
CA ASP A 233 27.15 -4.05 -12.90
C ASP A 233 25.76 -4.36 -13.50
N LYS A 234 25.05 -5.39 -13.00
CA LYS A 234 23.68 -5.70 -13.46
C LYS A 234 22.60 -4.75 -12.93
N GLY A 235 22.93 -3.87 -11.97
CA GLY A 235 22.01 -2.91 -11.38
C GLY A 235 22.24 -1.47 -11.83
N LEU A 236 23.42 -1.17 -12.37
CA LEU A 236 23.87 0.15 -12.83
C LEU A 236 23.88 0.30 -14.36
N GLU A 237 23.77 -0.79 -15.11
CA GLU A 237 23.30 -0.73 -16.49
C GLU A 237 21.84 -0.26 -16.46
N LEU A 238 21.67 1.07 -16.42
CA LEU A 238 20.48 1.70 -16.95
C LEU A 238 20.36 1.15 -18.37
N ASP A 239 19.42 0.22 -18.58
CA ASP A 239 18.91 -0.06 -19.92
C ASP A 239 18.55 1.30 -20.52
N ARG A 240 19.46 1.89 -21.30
CA ARG A 240 19.23 3.14 -22.01
C ARG A 240 18.33 2.75 -23.17
N VAL A 241 17.06 2.52 -22.87
CA VAL A 241 16.04 2.45 -23.89
C VAL A 241 16.03 3.84 -24.52
N GLU A 242 16.59 3.96 -25.72
CA GLU A 242 16.59 5.19 -26.50
C GLU A 242 15.17 5.76 -26.49
N GLY A 243 15.05 6.93 -25.88
CA GLY A 243 13.75 7.51 -25.65
C GLY A 243 13.21 8.08 -26.96
N LYS A 244 12.33 7.35 -27.66
CA LYS A 244 11.52 7.95 -28.74
C LYS A 244 10.80 9.20 -28.20
N THR A 245 11.03 10.35 -28.80
CA THR A 245 10.40 11.61 -28.39
C THR A 245 8.94 11.59 -28.82
N GLU A 246 8.07 10.95 -28.03
CA GLU A 246 6.62 11.02 -28.24
C GLU A 246 6.13 12.40 -27.77
N ASN A 247 5.91 13.29 -28.73
CA ASN A 247 5.20 14.55 -28.50
C ASN A 247 3.73 14.36 -28.90
N ILE A 248 2.78 14.54 -27.96
CA ILE A 248 1.36 14.48 -28.30
C ILE A 248 0.97 15.88 -28.79
N GLU A 249 0.92 16.04 -30.11
CA GLU A 249 0.66 17.34 -30.76
C GLU A 249 -0.65 17.99 -30.30
N LEU A 250 -1.67 17.19 -29.99
CA LEU A 250 -2.96 17.66 -29.48
C LEU A 250 -2.82 18.51 -28.20
N LEU A 251 -1.88 18.14 -27.32
CA LEU A 251 -1.70 18.83 -26.04
C LEU A 251 -0.95 20.16 -26.18
N ASN A 252 -0.19 20.36 -27.26
CA ASN A 252 0.56 21.59 -27.50
C ASN A 252 -0.37 22.81 -27.65
N ARG A 253 -1.67 22.60 -27.96
CA ARG A 253 -2.70 23.63 -28.02
C ARG A 253 -2.97 24.31 -26.66
N PHE A 254 -2.58 23.69 -25.55
CA PHE A 254 -2.77 24.22 -24.19
C PHE A 254 -1.55 24.98 -23.66
N GLY A 255 -0.61 25.38 -24.52
CA GLY A 255 0.57 26.16 -24.15
C GLY A 255 1.44 25.46 -23.10
N VAL A 256 1.89 26.20 -22.09
CA VAL A 256 2.76 25.71 -21.01
C VAL A 256 2.11 24.57 -20.21
N THR A 257 0.80 24.67 -19.94
CA THR A 257 0.03 23.60 -19.27
C THR A 257 0.04 22.31 -20.09
N GLY A 258 -0.08 22.43 -21.42
CA GLY A 258 0.04 21.33 -22.37
C GLY A 258 1.39 20.63 -22.32
N THR A 259 2.48 21.40 -22.23
CA THR A 259 3.84 20.88 -22.11
C THR A 259 4.03 20.07 -20.83
N PHE A 260 3.53 20.55 -19.69
CA PHE A 260 3.57 19.78 -18.43
C PHE A 260 2.74 18.50 -18.51
N LEU A 261 1.54 18.57 -19.09
CA LEU A 261 0.67 17.41 -19.26
C LEU A 261 1.31 16.35 -20.16
N ASN A 262 1.98 16.77 -21.23
CA ASN A 262 2.77 15.91 -22.10
C ASN A 262 3.87 15.19 -21.32
N ASN A 263 4.62 15.91 -20.48
CA ASN A 263 5.67 15.32 -19.66
C ASN A 263 5.11 14.32 -18.64
N ASP A 264 3.95 14.60 -18.03
CA ASP A 264 3.31 13.69 -17.09
C ASP A 264 2.80 12.40 -17.75
N ILE A 265 2.24 12.48 -18.97
CA ILE A 265 1.85 11.29 -19.71
C ILE A 265 3.07 10.44 -20.07
N ARG A 266 4.17 11.09 -20.50
CA ARG A 266 5.45 10.38 -20.74
C ARG A 266 5.97 9.73 -19.46
N LEU A 267 5.87 10.41 -18.31
CA LEU A 267 6.25 9.88 -17.01
C LEU A 267 5.45 8.62 -16.69
N LEU A 268 4.12 8.66 -16.82
CA LEU A 268 3.23 7.51 -16.61
C LEU A 268 3.56 6.34 -17.56
N LYS A 269 3.91 6.62 -18.82
CA LYS A 269 4.29 5.61 -19.81
C LYS A 269 5.70 5.05 -19.65
N ARG A 270 6.62 5.71 -18.95
CA ARG A 270 8.05 5.33 -18.89
C ARG A 270 8.52 4.90 -17.51
N SER A 271 8.17 5.65 -16.48
CA SER A 271 8.66 5.39 -15.13
C SER A 271 8.05 4.10 -14.58
N LYS A 272 8.90 3.23 -14.01
CA LYS A 272 8.44 2.01 -13.34
C LYS A 272 7.58 2.35 -12.12
N ALA A 273 7.95 3.40 -11.39
CA ALA A 273 7.20 3.92 -10.25
C ALA A 273 5.83 4.46 -10.68
N ALA A 274 5.78 5.34 -11.67
CA ALA A 274 4.53 5.94 -12.14
C ALA A 274 3.57 4.91 -12.76
N LYS A 275 4.09 3.93 -13.53
CA LYS A 275 3.31 2.78 -14.01
C LYS A 275 2.68 1.97 -12.89
N SER A 276 3.44 1.70 -11.83
CA SER A 276 2.92 0.93 -10.71
C SER A 276 1.82 1.69 -9.96
N ALA A 277 1.99 3.00 -9.76
CA ALA A 277 0.96 3.86 -9.18
C ALA A 277 -0.31 3.89 -10.05
N PHE A 278 -0.14 3.95 -11.38
CA PHE A 278 -1.24 3.88 -12.34
C PHE A 278 -1.97 2.52 -12.28
N LEU A 279 -1.24 1.39 -12.28
CA LEU A 279 -1.86 0.06 -12.14
C LEU A 279 -2.63 -0.11 -10.82
N VAL A 280 -2.06 0.38 -9.71
CA VAL A 280 -2.77 0.37 -8.42
C VAL A 280 -4.02 1.25 -8.47
N SER A 281 -3.96 2.40 -9.15
CA SER A 281 -5.14 3.25 -9.35
C SER A 281 -6.26 2.57 -10.13
N ILE A 282 -5.94 1.70 -11.09
CA ILE A 282 -6.93 0.85 -11.77
C ILE A 282 -7.51 -0.18 -10.79
N GLY A 283 -6.68 -0.75 -9.91
CA GLY A 283 -7.13 -1.66 -8.86
C GLY A 283 -8.23 -1.07 -7.97
N PHE A 284 -8.18 0.24 -7.68
CA PHE A 284 -9.22 0.93 -6.91
C PHE A 284 -10.59 0.94 -7.60
N LEU A 285 -10.68 0.80 -8.93
CA LEU A 285 -11.97 0.67 -9.62
C LEU A 285 -12.75 -0.54 -9.13
N PHE A 286 -12.06 -1.61 -8.71
CA PHE A 286 -12.67 -2.84 -8.20
C PHE A 286 -12.95 -2.79 -6.70
N TYR A 287 -12.60 -1.71 -6.02
CA TYR A 287 -12.76 -1.59 -4.56
C TYR A 287 -14.23 -1.64 -4.13
N GLY A 288 -15.15 -1.14 -4.96
CA GLY A 288 -16.59 -1.22 -4.73
C GLY A 288 -17.11 -2.65 -4.61
N LEU A 289 -16.51 -3.61 -5.33
CA LEU A 289 -16.93 -5.02 -5.30
C LEU A 289 -16.77 -5.66 -3.91
N LEU A 290 -15.87 -5.14 -3.07
CA LEU A 290 -15.67 -5.63 -1.70
C LEU A 290 -16.79 -5.19 -0.75
N PHE A 291 -17.37 -4.01 -0.98
CA PHE A 291 -18.28 -3.35 -0.04
C PHE A 291 -19.73 -3.27 -0.52
N PHE A 292 -19.99 -3.48 -1.81
CA PHE A 292 -21.35 -3.47 -2.34
C PHE A 292 -22.07 -4.82 -2.21
N ASN A 293 -21.56 -5.72 -1.36
CA ASN A 293 -22.22 -6.98 -1.04
C ASN A 293 -23.27 -6.81 0.08
N SER A 294 -24.10 -7.83 0.26
CA SER A 294 -25.15 -7.86 1.28
C SER A 294 -24.62 -7.90 2.73
N MET A 295 -23.31 -8.08 2.94
CA MET A 295 -22.68 -8.13 4.26
C MET A 295 -22.30 -6.73 4.78
N TYR A 296 -22.07 -5.76 3.90
CA TYR A 296 -21.66 -4.39 4.25
C TYR A 296 -22.73 -3.34 3.90
N GLN A 297 -24.00 -3.60 4.26
CA GLN A 297 -25.17 -2.82 3.82
C GLN A 297 -25.23 -1.35 4.28
N SER A 298 -24.31 -0.89 5.13
CA SER A 298 -24.34 0.50 5.59
C SER A 298 -24.11 1.46 4.42
N ASP A 299 -25.02 2.41 4.22
CA ASP A 299 -24.88 3.42 3.17
C ASP A 299 -23.60 4.27 3.34
N PHE A 300 -23.08 4.38 4.56
CA PHE A 300 -21.78 5.00 4.83
C PHE A 300 -20.62 4.20 4.24
N MET A 301 -20.69 2.87 4.28
CA MET A 301 -19.67 2.02 3.66
C MET A 301 -19.77 2.05 2.15
N LYS A 302 -20.99 2.16 1.60
CA LYS A 302 -21.18 2.39 0.16
C LYS A 302 -20.53 3.70 -0.29
N LEU A 303 -20.77 4.80 0.43
CA LEU A 303 -20.15 6.09 0.15
C LEU A 303 -18.62 6.04 0.30
N PHE A 304 -18.14 5.40 1.36
CA PHE A 304 -16.71 5.21 1.57
C PHE A 304 -16.06 4.51 0.37
N ALA A 305 -16.60 3.36 -0.04
CA ALA A 305 -16.10 2.62 -1.20
C ALA A 305 -16.20 3.43 -2.49
N ALA A 306 -17.28 4.19 -2.69
CA ALA A 306 -17.49 5.06 -3.85
C ALA A 306 -16.42 6.16 -3.99
N ILE A 307 -15.93 6.74 -2.88
CA ILE A 307 -14.83 7.72 -2.90
C ILE A 307 -13.53 7.07 -3.41
N PHE A 308 -13.26 5.82 -3.04
CA PHE A 308 -12.09 5.09 -3.52
C PHE A 308 -12.19 4.70 -4.99
N VAL A 309 -13.35 4.19 -5.42
CA VAL A 309 -13.61 3.78 -6.81
C VAL A 309 -13.28 4.90 -7.79
N THR A 310 -13.71 6.13 -7.49
CA THR A 310 -13.47 7.29 -8.39
C THR A 310 -12.18 8.04 -8.09
N GLY A 311 -11.59 7.86 -6.90
CA GLY A 311 -10.45 8.63 -6.40
C GLY A 311 -9.09 7.92 -6.49
N GLY A 312 -9.02 6.68 -6.97
CA GLY A 312 -7.79 5.87 -6.95
C GLY A 312 -6.56 6.55 -7.55
N PHE A 313 -6.69 7.16 -8.73
CA PHE A 313 -5.56 7.85 -9.38
C PHE A 313 -5.16 9.12 -8.65
N MET A 314 -6.14 9.90 -8.19
CA MET A 314 -5.91 11.09 -7.37
C MET A 314 -5.10 10.74 -6.12
N MET A 315 -5.48 9.68 -5.40
CA MET A 315 -4.77 9.23 -4.20
C MET A 315 -3.34 8.75 -4.52
N MET A 316 -3.16 7.97 -5.59
CA MET A 316 -1.86 7.36 -5.91
C MET A 316 -0.87 8.34 -6.57
N PHE A 317 -1.35 9.25 -7.40
CA PHE A 317 -0.53 10.20 -8.16
C PHE A 317 -0.57 11.61 -7.56
N GLY A 318 -1.76 12.13 -7.27
CA GLY A 318 -1.96 13.53 -6.86
C GLY A 318 -1.29 13.90 -5.54
N GLN A 319 -1.34 13.02 -4.52
CA GLN A 319 -0.72 13.25 -3.21
C GLN A 319 0.83 13.36 -3.29
N ARG A 320 1.40 12.94 -4.42
CA ARG A 320 2.84 12.91 -4.68
C ARG A 320 3.29 14.03 -5.62
N VAL A 321 2.46 15.03 -5.90
CA VAL A 321 2.88 16.24 -6.63
C VAL A 321 3.48 17.23 -5.62
N PRO A 322 4.75 17.66 -5.71
CA PRO A 322 5.62 17.65 -6.89
C PRO A 322 6.75 16.61 -6.83
N ALA A 323 6.68 15.63 -5.93
CA ALA A 323 7.69 14.59 -5.76
C ALA A 323 7.99 13.77 -7.04
N TRP A 324 7.03 13.65 -7.96
CA TRP A 324 7.25 13.06 -9.28
C TRP A 324 8.28 13.81 -10.13
N ASP A 325 8.43 15.12 -9.90
CA ASP A 325 9.34 16.01 -10.61
C ASP A 325 10.65 16.23 -9.82
N SER A 326 10.89 15.50 -8.72
CA SER A 326 11.95 15.81 -7.75
C SER A 326 13.36 15.90 -8.34
N SER A 327 13.67 15.07 -9.35
CA SER A 327 14.98 15.02 -10.01
C SER A 327 15.38 16.31 -10.74
N TYR A 328 14.41 17.01 -11.34
CA TYR A 328 14.63 18.26 -12.07
C TYR A 328 13.92 19.46 -11.43
N TYR A 329 13.27 19.26 -10.28
CA TYR A 329 12.60 20.31 -9.53
C TYR A 329 13.50 21.54 -9.26
N PRO A 330 14.79 21.39 -8.90
CA PRO A 330 15.68 22.55 -8.74
C PRO A 330 15.81 23.39 -10.02
N LEU A 331 15.94 22.75 -11.18
CA LEU A 331 16.01 23.43 -12.47
C LEU A 331 14.69 24.11 -12.79
N MET A 332 13.56 23.43 -12.59
CA MET A 332 12.23 24.02 -12.83
C MET A 332 12.01 25.29 -11.99
N MET A 333 12.57 25.32 -10.78
CA MET A 333 12.42 26.43 -9.84
C MET A 333 13.33 27.63 -10.09
N THR A 334 14.33 27.51 -10.98
CA THR A 334 15.14 28.63 -11.47
C THR A 334 14.57 29.25 -12.75
N GLN A 335 13.70 28.53 -13.46
CA GLN A 335 13.02 29.02 -14.65
C GLN A 335 11.81 29.91 -14.29
N LYS A 336 11.41 30.79 -15.21
CA LYS A 336 10.19 31.62 -15.08
C LYS A 336 8.92 30.81 -15.37
N VAL A 337 8.74 29.68 -14.70
CA VAL A 337 7.53 28.84 -14.84
C VAL A 337 6.45 29.33 -13.86
N PRO A 338 5.24 29.67 -14.33
CA PRO A 338 4.14 30.00 -13.44
C PRO A 338 3.70 28.76 -12.65
N TYR A 339 3.85 28.78 -11.32
CA TYR A 339 3.36 27.71 -10.43
C TYR A 339 1.90 27.34 -10.68
N LYS A 340 1.08 28.35 -11.03
CA LYS A 340 -0.34 28.16 -11.35
C LYS A 340 -0.54 27.23 -12.55
N GLU A 341 0.23 27.42 -13.62
CA GLU A 341 0.12 26.61 -14.84
C GLU A 341 0.64 25.19 -14.63
N PHE A 342 1.72 25.04 -13.86
CA PHE A 342 2.23 23.75 -13.42
C PHE A 342 1.18 22.96 -12.64
N LEU A 343 0.58 23.57 -11.59
CA LEU A 343 -0.43 22.90 -10.78
C LEU A 343 -1.72 22.64 -11.57
N MET A 344 -2.08 23.53 -12.50
CA MET A 344 -3.24 23.34 -13.37
C MET A 344 -3.07 22.13 -14.30
N ALA A 345 -1.86 21.88 -14.80
CA ALA A 345 -1.57 20.68 -15.59
C ALA A 345 -1.79 19.40 -14.76
N LYS A 346 -1.22 19.37 -13.54
CA LYS A 346 -1.35 18.23 -12.62
C LYS A 346 -2.80 17.95 -12.24
N TRP A 347 -3.54 19.01 -11.92
CA TRP A 347 -4.98 18.92 -11.63
C TRP A 347 -5.80 18.43 -12.81
N SER A 348 -5.51 18.93 -14.03
CA SER A 348 -6.23 18.52 -15.24
C SER A 348 -6.09 17.03 -15.50
N LEU A 349 -4.89 16.48 -15.26
CA LEU A 349 -4.64 15.05 -15.37
C LEU A 349 -5.43 14.25 -14.32
N ILE A 350 -5.51 14.74 -13.08
CA ILE A 350 -6.32 14.13 -12.02
C ILE A 350 -7.81 14.14 -12.40
N VAL A 351 -8.34 15.28 -12.83
CA VAL A 351 -9.75 15.43 -13.25
C VAL A 351 -10.07 14.49 -14.40
N PHE A 352 -9.20 14.45 -15.41
CA PHE A 352 -9.36 13.53 -16.54
C PHE A 352 -9.44 12.07 -16.09
N SER A 353 -8.58 11.66 -15.14
CA SER A 353 -8.62 10.31 -14.60
C SER A 353 -9.88 10.02 -13.79
N ILE A 354 -10.41 11.00 -13.03
CA ILE A 354 -11.67 10.85 -12.29
C ILE A 354 -12.83 10.66 -13.26
N CYS A 355 -12.88 11.45 -14.35
CA CYS A 355 -13.91 11.30 -15.38
C CYS A 355 -13.88 9.91 -16.03
N ILE A 356 -12.69 9.39 -16.33
CA ILE A 356 -12.53 8.01 -16.85
C ILE A 356 -13.01 6.99 -15.81
N ALA A 357 -12.64 7.16 -14.53
CA ALA A 357 -13.07 6.26 -13.47
C ALA A 357 -14.61 6.27 -13.29
N MET A 358 -15.24 7.44 -13.39
CA MET A 358 -16.70 7.58 -13.37
C MET A 358 -17.36 6.88 -14.57
N LEU A 359 -16.74 6.94 -15.76
CA LEU A 359 -17.22 6.24 -16.95
C LEU A 359 -17.18 4.72 -16.75
N PHE A 360 -16.06 4.17 -16.26
CA PHE A 360 -15.96 2.73 -15.95
C PHE A 360 -16.86 2.32 -14.78
N ALA A 361 -17.11 3.22 -13.84
CA ALA A 361 -18.01 2.97 -12.72
C ALA A 361 -19.48 2.79 -13.12
N THR A 362 -19.85 3.05 -14.37
CA THR A 362 -21.18 2.68 -14.92
C THR A 362 -21.48 1.18 -14.77
N ALA A 363 -20.46 0.32 -14.73
CA ALA A 363 -20.64 -1.11 -14.46
C ALA A 363 -21.29 -1.38 -13.08
N TYR A 364 -21.18 -0.45 -12.12
CA TYR A 364 -21.80 -0.58 -10.79
C TYR A 364 -23.31 -0.41 -10.79
N ILE A 365 -23.94 -0.03 -11.90
CA ILE A 365 -25.41 -0.07 -12.07
C ILE A 365 -25.96 -1.47 -11.77
N TYR A 366 -25.18 -2.53 -12.01
CA TYR A 366 -25.53 -3.90 -11.66
C TYR A 366 -25.90 -4.09 -10.18
N PHE A 367 -25.30 -3.33 -9.27
CA PHE A 367 -25.57 -3.38 -7.82
C PHE A 367 -26.72 -2.47 -7.39
N GLY A 368 -27.46 -1.88 -8.34
CA GLY A 368 -28.60 -1.01 -8.10
C GLY A 368 -28.32 0.48 -8.34
N TRP A 369 -29.41 1.20 -8.58
CA TRP A 369 -29.38 2.64 -8.88
C TRP A 369 -28.80 3.48 -7.76
N ASP A 370 -29.14 3.19 -6.50
CA ASP A 370 -28.63 3.94 -5.35
C ASP A 370 -27.11 3.83 -5.22
N THR A 371 -26.56 2.65 -5.49
CA THR A 371 -25.12 2.39 -5.49
C THR A 371 -24.43 3.21 -6.58
N TYR A 372 -24.96 3.16 -7.80
CA TYR A 372 -24.41 3.94 -8.91
C TYR A 372 -24.47 5.45 -8.68
N LEU A 373 -25.62 5.98 -8.21
CA LEU A 373 -25.77 7.39 -7.89
C LEU A 373 -24.78 7.82 -6.81
N THR A 374 -24.58 6.98 -5.79
CA THR A 374 -23.57 7.24 -4.73
C THR A 374 -22.16 7.33 -5.32
N VAL A 375 -21.82 6.45 -6.27
CA VAL A 375 -20.51 6.49 -6.97
C VAL A 375 -20.38 7.76 -7.81
N LEU A 376 -21.43 8.19 -8.50
CA LEU A 376 -21.43 9.45 -9.25
C LEU A 376 -21.27 10.67 -8.32
N GLY A 377 -22.03 10.74 -7.22
CA GLY A 377 -21.93 11.82 -6.25
C GLY A 377 -20.55 11.90 -5.61
N ALA A 378 -19.97 10.75 -5.23
CA ALA A 378 -18.60 10.68 -4.75
C ALA A 378 -17.57 11.10 -5.82
N GLY A 379 -17.79 10.74 -7.09
CA GLY A 379 -16.97 11.17 -8.22
C GLY A 379 -16.98 12.69 -8.40
N MET A 380 -18.15 13.32 -8.33
CA MET A 380 -18.29 14.77 -8.38
C MET A 380 -17.60 15.45 -7.20
N TYR A 381 -17.75 14.91 -5.99
CA TYR A 381 -17.04 15.39 -4.81
C TYR A 381 -15.52 15.26 -4.97
N ASN A 382 -15.04 14.14 -5.50
CA ASN A 382 -13.63 13.93 -5.78
C ASN A 382 -13.08 14.94 -6.79
N LEU A 383 -13.84 15.20 -7.86
CA LEU A 383 -13.50 16.15 -8.91
C LEU A 383 -13.40 17.57 -8.34
N GLY A 384 -14.36 17.98 -7.51
CA GLY A 384 -14.52 19.34 -7.04
C GLY A 384 -13.90 19.70 -5.69
N VAL A 385 -13.53 18.73 -4.86
CA VAL A 385 -12.99 18.99 -3.52
C VAL A 385 -11.73 18.20 -3.26
N ASN A 386 -11.80 16.86 -3.36
CA ASN A 386 -10.64 16.05 -3.02
C ASN A 386 -9.47 16.27 -3.97
N SER A 387 -9.71 16.61 -5.23
CA SER A 387 -8.64 16.94 -6.19
C SER A 387 -7.78 18.12 -5.70
N TYR A 388 -8.41 19.13 -5.10
CA TYR A 388 -7.75 20.30 -4.53
C TYR A 388 -7.05 19.98 -3.21
N LEU A 389 -7.75 19.29 -2.29
CA LEU A 389 -7.16 18.88 -1.01
C LEU A 389 -5.94 17.97 -1.23
N THR A 390 -5.98 17.13 -2.26
CA THR A 390 -4.89 16.23 -2.63
C THR A 390 -3.67 17.01 -3.12
N LEU A 391 -3.86 18.01 -3.97
CA LEU A 391 -2.77 18.89 -4.40
C LEU A 391 -2.23 19.72 -3.23
N LEU A 392 -3.10 20.20 -2.34
CA LEU A 392 -2.66 20.88 -1.13
C LEU A 392 -1.79 19.96 -0.24
N ALA A 393 -2.19 18.69 -0.09
CA ALA A 393 -1.38 17.70 0.63
C ALA A 393 0.00 17.52 -0.02
N GLY A 394 0.03 17.51 -1.36
CA GLY A 394 1.24 17.44 -2.17
C GLY A 394 2.25 18.56 -1.86
N ALA A 395 1.80 19.78 -1.56
CA ALA A 395 2.68 20.90 -1.17
C ALA A 395 3.56 20.58 0.04
N TYR A 396 3.07 19.73 0.94
CA TYR A 396 3.79 19.31 2.13
C TYR A 396 4.56 17.99 1.94
N ASN A 397 4.39 17.32 0.80
CA ASN A 397 5.09 16.09 0.47
C ASN A 397 6.49 16.39 -0.08
N LYS A 398 7.48 16.30 0.81
CA LYS A 398 8.88 16.64 0.54
C LYS A 398 9.77 15.42 0.28
N GLN A 399 9.17 14.31 -0.12
CA GLN A 399 9.90 13.07 -0.32
C GLN A 399 10.17 12.86 -1.81
N PRO A 400 11.44 12.84 -2.25
CA PRO A 400 11.77 12.56 -3.64
C PRO A 400 11.36 11.14 -4.04
N ILE A 401 11.08 10.94 -5.33
CA ILE A 401 10.72 9.63 -5.89
C ILE A 401 11.81 9.18 -6.86
N ASP A 402 12.39 8.01 -6.60
CA ASP A 402 13.22 7.32 -7.59
C ASP A 402 12.33 6.73 -8.70
N LEU A 403 12.30 7.41 -9.85
CA LEU A 403 11.51 7.04 -11.03
C LEU A 403 11.90 5.69 -11.64
N ASN A 404 13.14 5.25 -11.43
CA ASN A 404 13.68 4.01 -11.97
C ASN A 404 13.56 2.84 -11.00
N SER A 405 13.33 3.15 -9.72
CA SER A 405 13.03 2.13 -8.74
C SER A 405 11.75 1.38 -9.12
N ARG A 406 11.82 0.04 -9.16
CA ARG A 406 10.65 -0.82 -8.93
C ARG A 406 10.31 -0.85 -7.44
N ALA A 407 10.67 0.18 -6.68
CA ALA A 407 10.38 0.20 -5.24
C ALA A 407 8.87 0.09 -5.10
N LYS A 408 8.48 -1.09 -4.64
CA LYS A 408 7.17 -1.53 -4.18
C LYS A 408 6.35 -0.33 -3.67
N SER A 409 5.54 0.22 -4.58
CA SER A 409 4.98 1.59 -4.57
C SER A 409 4.06 1.90 -3.38
N PHE A 410 3.73 0.91 -2.55
CA PHE A 410 2.83 1.09 -1.42
C PHE A 410 3.55 1.30 -0.07
N GLY A 411 4.84 0.97 0.03
CA GLY A 411 5.63 1.15 1.26
C GLY A 411 7.15 1.17 1.05
N GLY A 412 7.60 1.27 -0.20
CA GLY A 412 8.96 0.98 -0.64
C GLY A 412 9.99 2.12 -0.55
N GLY A 413 9.58 3.31 -0.11
CA GLY A 413 10.48 4.39 0.30
C GLY A 413 10.50 4.48 1.82
N LYS A 414 11.66 4.79 2.41
CA LYS A 414 11.89 5.02 3.86
C LYS A 414 10.63 5.40 4.66
N ASN A 415 9.88 4.44 5.23
CA ASN A 415 8.69 4.64 6.11
C ASN A 415 8.12 6.07 6.12
N ASN A 416 7.30 6.36 5.11
CA ASN A 416 6.86 7.69 4.69
C ASN A 416 5.63 8.21 5.47
N PHE A 417 5.77 8.48 6.77
CA PHE A 417 4.67 9.02 7.60
C PHE A 417 4.62 10.57 7.60
N ASN A 418 4.36 11.21 6.45
CA ASN A 418 4.23 12.66 6.43
C ASN A 418 2.91 13.09 7.09
N MET A 419 2.96 13.52 8.35
CA MET A 419 1.79 13.87 9.14
C MET A 419 0.96 14.99 8.55
N LYS A 420 1.58 16.00 7.90
CA LYS A 420 0.81 17.06 7.24
C LYS A 420 -0.05 16.47 6.12
N VAL A 421 0.50 15.52 5.36
CA VAL A 421 -0.24 14.79 4.33
C VAL A 421 -1.36 13.94 4.94
N MET A 422 -1.10 13.25 6.07
CA MET A 422 -2.11 12.45 6.77
C MET A 422 -3.24 13.31 7.36
N LEU A 423 -2.92 14.43 7.98
CA LEU A 423 -3.89 15.38 8.52
C LEU A 423 -4.76 15.98 7.41
N ILE A 424 -4.20 16.22 6.22
CA ILE A 424 -4.97 16.70 5.06
C ILE A 424 -5.80 15.56 4.42
N ALA A 425 -5.39 14.30 4.58
CA ALA A 425 -6.18 13.15 4.16
C ALA A 425 -7.43 12.93 5.03
N ILE A 426 -7.41 13.33 6.31
CA ILE A 426 -8.57 13.19 7.21
C ILE A 426 -9.81 13.93 6.65
N PRO A 427 -9.75 15.24 6.30
CA PRO A 427 -10.86 15.93 5.65
C PRO A 427 -11.34 15.27 4.37
N GLN A 428 -10.44 14.68 3.56
CA GLN A 428 -10.82 14.04 2.30
C GLN A 428 -11.77 12.85 2.50
N MET A 429 -11.68 12.19 3.66
CA MET A 429 -12.50 11.03 4.00
C MET A 429 -13.68 11.41 4.90
N ILE A 430 -13.46 12.24 5.92
CA ILE A 430 -14.49 12.58 6.91
C ILE A 430 -15.50 13.58 6.35
N LEU A 431 -15.06 14.61 5.61
CA LEU A 431 -15.96 15.66 5.13
C LEU A 431 -17.12 15.11 4.27
N PRO A 432 -16.91 14.22 3.28
CA PRO A 432 -18.03 13.67 2.53
C PRO A 432 -18.93 12.79 3.41
N MET A 433 -18.37 12.03 4.34
CA MET A 433 -19.16 11.22 5.28
C MET A 433 -19.99 12.08 6.23
N ALA A 434 -19.45 13.21 6.70
CA ALA A 434 -20.14 14.16 7.56
C ALA A 434 -21.31 14.84 6.83
N VAL A 435 -21.08 15.31 5.59
CA VAL A 435 -22.14 15.89 4.76
C VAL A 435 -23.25 14.86 4.52
N PHE A 436 -22.87 13.62 4.20
CA PHE A 436 -23.84 12.54 4.02
C PHE A 436 -24.62 12.22 5.30
N ALA A 437 -23.93 12.17 6.46
CA ALA A 437 -24.54 11.94 7.77
C ALA A 437 -25.52 13.03 8.17
N LEU A 438 -25.23 14.29 7.82
CA LEU A 438 -26.08 15.43 8.16
C LEU A 438 -27.35 15.49 7.30
N VAL A 439 -27.26 15.14 6.01
CA VAL A 439 -28.38 15.29 5.08
C VAL A 439 -29.29 14.06 5.04
N LYS A 440 -28.72 12.85 5.15
CA LYS A 440 -29.45 11.58 5.02
C LYS A 440 -30.66 11.46 5.96
N PRO A 441 -30.58 11.81 7.26
CA PRO A 441 -31.71 11.62 8.18
C PRO A 441 -32.94 12.47 7.84
N PHE A 442 -32.75 13.63 7.20
CA PHE A 442 -33.82 14.58 6.91
C PHE A 442 -34.41 14.41 5.50
N PHE A 443 -33.57 14.04 4.53
CA PHE A 443 -33.95 14.08 3.11
C PHE A 443 -33.71 12.77 2.34
N GLY A 444 -33.24 11.72 3.03
CA GLY A 444 -32.96 10.41 2.43
C GLY A 444 -31.64 10.33 1.67
N ILE A 445 -31.38 9.16 1.07
CA ILE A 445 -30.09 8.83 0.42
C ILE A 445 -29.85 9.67 -0.83
N THR A 446 -30.86 9.81 -1.68
CA THR A 446 -30.75 10.54 -2.96
C THR A 446 -30.40 12.01 -2.75
N ALA A 447 -31.03 12.67 -1.77
CA ALA A 447 -30.70 14.04 -1.41
C ALA A 447 -29.30 14.19 -0.79
N ALA A 448 -28.88 13.22 0.03
CA ALA A 448 -27.52 13.23 0.60
C ALA A 448 -26.44 13.06 -0.48
N VAL A 449 -26.66 12.20 -1.47
CA VAL A 449 -25.80 12.06 -2.64
C VAL A 449 -25.81 13.32 -3.50
N ALA A 450 -26.99 13.93 -3.72
CA ALA A 450 -27.11 15.17 -4.46
C ALA A 450 -26.38 16.33 -3.77
N ALA A 451 -26.42 16.41 -2.44
CA ALA A 451 -25.67 17.39 -1.66
C ALA A 451 -24.15 17.25 -1.87
N LEU A 452 -23.64 16.02 -1.92
CA LEU A 452 -22.22 15.76 -2.24
C LEU A 452 -21.87 16.19 -3.68
N GLY A 453 -22.74 15.87 -4.64
CA GLY A 453 -22.59 16.32 -6.02
C GLY A 453 -22.58 17.84 -6.15
N ALA A 454 -23.50 18.52 -5.47
CA ALA A 454 -23.58 19.98 -5.43
C ALA A 454 -22.33 20.60 -4.81
N LEU A 455 -21.83 20.04 -3.71
CA LEU A 455 -20.61 20.50 -3.05
C LEU A 455 -19.39 20.34 -3.98
N GLY A 456 -19.29 19.22 -4.70
CA GLY A 456 -18.30 19.02 -5.76
C GLY A 456 -18.42 20.07 -6.88
N LEU A 457 -19.63 20.35 -7.36
CA LEU A 457 -19.87 21.33 -8.41
C LEU A 457 -19.48 22.75 -7.97
N ILE A 458 -19.83 23.15 -6.75
CA ILE A 458 -19.43 24.43 -6.14
C ILE A 458 -17.90 24.51 -6.06
N GLY A 459 -17.23 23.47 -5.58
CA GLY A 459 -15.77 23.43 -5.51
C GLY A 459 -15.11 23.55 -6.89
N PHE A 460 -15.69 22.94 -7.92
CA PHE A 460 -15.23 23.07 -9.29
C PHE A 460 -15.38 24.49 -9.84
N LEU A 461 -16.51 25.16 -9.58
CA LEU A 461 -16.74 26.56 -9.99
C LEU A 461 -15.77 27.52 -9.28
N LEU A 462 -15.45 27.25 -8.02
CA LEU A 462 -14.51 28.03 -7.22
C LEU A 462 -13.02 27.75 -7.53
N ARG A 463 -12.71 26.98 -8.59
CA ARG A 463 -11.34 26.57 -8.95
C ARG A 463 -10.32 27.70 -8.87
N SER A 464 -10.63 28.87 -9.44
CA SER A 464 -9.65 29.96 -9.55
C SER A 464 -9.25 30.51 -8.18
N ARG A 465 -10.20 30.59 -7.23
CA ARG A 465 -9.91 31.06 -5.87
C ARG A 465 -9.11 30.03 -5.09
N ILE A 466 -9.51 28.76 -5.16
CA ILE A 466 -8.84 27.65 -4.47
C ILE A 466 -7.40 27.48 -4.98
N PHE A 467 -7.18 27.55 -6.30
CA PHE A 467 -5.85 27.48 -6.88
C PHE A 467 -4.91 28.56 -6.38
N ASN A 468 -5.39 29.80 -6.21
CA ASN A 468 -4.55 30.87 -5.68
C ASN A 468 -4.08 30.59 -4.24
N LEU A 469 -4.90 29.91 -3.42
CA LEU A 469 -4.49 29.47 -2.08
C LEU A 469 -3.46 28.34 -2.13
N ILE A 470 -3.67 27.36 -3.01
CA ILE A 470 -2.73 26.24 -3.19
C ILE A 470 -1.38 26.76 -3.70
N VAL A 471 -1.39 27.65 -4.70
CA VAL A 471 -0.17 28.28 -5.24
C VAL A 471 0.62 28.99 -4.14
N LYS A 472 -0.06 29.75 -3.25
CA LYS A 472 0.59 30.38 -2.10
C LYS A 472 1.26 29.33 -1.19
N ALA A 473 0.59 28.23 -0.89
CA ALA A 473 1.16 27.16 -0.07
C ALA A 473 2.43 26.54 -0.71
N TYR A 474 2.40 26.26 -2.02
CA TYR A 474 3.57 25.78 -2.76
C TYR A 474 4.72 26.79 -2.79
N GLN A 475 4.42 28.09 -2.89
CA GLN A 475 5.42 29.15 -2.83
C GLN A 475 6.07 29.23 -1.44
N THR A 476 5.28 29.14 -0.36
CA THR A 476 5.78 29.14 1.01
C THR A 476 6.68 27.93 1.29
N GLU A 477 6.30 26.74 0.81
CA GLU A 477 7.07 25.51 1.02
C GLU A 477 8.17 25.28 -0.05
N LYS A 478 8.39 26.22 -0.97
CA LYS A 478 9.34 26.08 -2.10
C LYS A 478 10.75 25.71 -1.62
N TYR A 479 11.32 26.48 -0.71
CA TYR A 479 12.72 26.32 -0.29
C TYR A 479 12.94 25.05 0.53
N SER A 480 12.01 24.75 1.43
CA SER A 480 12.06 23.54 2.26
C SER A 480 11.91 22.27 1.40
N THR A 481 11.13 22.34 0.32
CA THR A 481 10.99 21.26 -0.68
C THR A 481 12.27 21.10 -1.50
N LEU A 482 12.89 22.20 -1.93
CA LEU A 482 14.18 22.17 -2.65
C LEU A 482 15.30 21.56 -1.82
N GLU A 483 15.38 21.93 -0.54
CA GLU A 483 16.37 21.37 0.39
C GLU A 483 16.15 19.86 0.58
N ALA A 484 14.88 19.45 0.75
CA ALA A 484 14.55 18.04 0.95
C ALA A 484 14.86 17.17 -0.29
N PHE A 485 14.58 17.66 -1.49
CA PHE A 485 14.89 16.94 -2.73
C PHE A 485 16.40 16.88 -3.03
N LYS A 486 17.21 17.78 -2.46
CA LYS A 486 18.69 17.74 -2.59
C LYS A 486 19.37 16.79 -1.61
N LYS A 487 18.74 16.46 -0.47
CA LYS A 487 19.31 15.57 0.57
C LYS A 487 19.46 14.10 0.17
N GLU A 488 19.04 13.72 -1.04
CA GLU A 488 19.19 12.34 -1.56
C GLU A 488 20.46 12.09 -2.40
N ASN A 489 21.35 13.09 -2.52
CA ASN A 489 22.69 12.88 -3.07
C ASN A 489 23.71 12.51 -1.99
#